data_AF-A0A3P6TMI3-F1
#
_entry.id   AF-A0A3P6TMI3-F1
#
_cell.length_a   1.000
_cell.length_b   1.000
_cell.length_c   1.000
_cell.angle_alpha   90.00
_cell.angle_beta   90.00
_cell.angle_gamma   90.00
#
_symmetry.space_group_name_H-M   'P 1'
#
loop_
_entity.id
_entity.type
_entity.pdbx_description
1 polymer ?
#
loop_
_entity_poly.entity_id
_entity_poly.type
_entity_poly.pdbx_seq_one_letter_code
_entity_poly.pdbx_strand_id
1 'polypeptide(L)'
;MHVDQKSRTATFNIFCLLTTTHLVQKPINHLSASLSKKGNGNSSRNTICSFRNVYYTLSLLTQQPQQTQASLRSSTPSPQPTPLKTPLREAGIYKLKFQHMALDFQELLLHTILHLLFTLCIIYPPVEFQRAGFTIQTLFCGYLGVERDDFVGYHLRRSVLTRFIHFCSPLFYFIYLSVVLRETIFTLRPQTILQFGAYISIVIAGVSAFIMLRHWWNRFDEHLTVHCLKRYLGSNGSNWLEVAESINTEYRNMLDTLSITLTGIDRVVMTSSWILNITNYTLTCAQVSDVSLEAIRADEHPISHHMQSGGSAQFVSICVKSTTECFKPFIIRVRAESFRDLRNKLDKPIAMAREVVLKQSLNERFVEAFTQQIALNPKYDYDEPERLEPCLGCSSELSNVKLWKRCQNDVQDDVDAGRLIPRCTQCYCRPMWCDTCMGLIFASKQDPHRPELWMPGKAQCPTCRATFCVLDVAFLNMTRNS
;
A
#
# COMPACT_ATOMS: atom_id res chain seq x y z
N MET A 1 49.05 8.84 -8.89
CA MET A 1 48.65 7.43 -8.73
C MET A 1 47.69 7.14 -7.55
N HIS A 2 47.31 8.10 -6.70
CA HIS A 2 46.42 7.84 -5.54
C HIS A 2 44.98 8.42 -5.64
N VAL A 3 44.65 9.19 -6.68
CA VAL A 3 43.33 9.86 -6.83
C VAL A 3 42.31 9.00 -7.59
N ASP A 4 42.79 8.01 -8.32
CA ASP A 4 41.97 7.14 -9.16
C ASP A 4 41.12 6.15 -8.33
N GLN A 5 41.50 5.87 -7.09
CA GLN A 5 40.86 4.83 -6.27
C GLN A 5 39.52 5.26 -5.67
N LYS A 6 39.29 6.56 -5.43
CA LYS A 6 38.08 7.04 -4.72
C LYS A 6 36.85 7.14 -5.63
N SER A 7 37.06 7.43 -6.92
CA SER A 7 36.01 7.39 -7.96
C SER A 7 35.66 5.96 -8.38
N ARG A 8 36.67 5.07 -8.36
CA ARG A 8 36.51 3.62 -8.59
C ARG A 8 35.61 2.96 -7.54
N THR A 9 35.67 3.37 -6.27
CA THR A 9 34.83 2.78 -5.21
C THR A 9 33.37 3.25 -5.26
N ALA A 10 33.11 4.50 -5.66
CA ALA A 10 31.74 5.05 -5.69
C ALA A 10 30.90 4.44 -6.82
N THR A 11 31.49 4.30 -8.02
CA THR A 11 30.81 3.70 -9.19
C THR A 11 30.60 2.19 -9.00
N PHE A 12 31.56 1.50 -8.39
CA PHE A 12 31.44 0.08 -8.05
C PHE A 12 30.41 -0.16 -6.93
N ASN A 13 30.31 0.72 -5.94
CA ASN A 13 29.29 0.63 -4.90
C ASN A 13 27.86 0.88 -5.43
N ILE A 14 27.68 1.78 -6.40
CA ILE A 14 26.38 2.01 -7.07
C ILE A 14 26.00 0.80 -7.95
N PHE A 15 26.98 0.20 -8.65
CA PHE A 15 26.78 -1.02 -9.45
C PHE A 15 26.50 -2.25 -8.58
N CYS A 16 27.14 -2.36 -7.40
CA CYS A 16 26.82 -3.36 -6.38
C CYS A 16 25.44 -3.13 -5.76
N LEU A 17 25.01 -1.88 -5.50
CA LEU A 17 23.65 -1.58 -5.01
C LEU A 17 22.55 -1.99 -6.00
N LEU A 18 22.80 -1.87 -7.31
CA LEU A 18 21.87 -2.30 -8.37
C LEU A 18 21.83 -3.82 -8.59
N THR A 19 22.87 -4.55 -8.19
CA THR A 19 22.94 -6.02 -8.27
C THR A 19 22.56 -6.71 -6.95
N THR A 20 22.71 -6.04 -5.81
CA THR A 20 22.33 -6.55 -4.47
C THR A 20 20.86 -6.33 -4.11
N THR A 21 20.10 -5.56 -4.90
CA THR A 21 18.63 -5.55 -4.78
C THR A 21 18.00 -6.94 -5.05
N HIS A 22 18.76 -7.88 -5.60
CA HIS A 22 18.36 -9.27 -5.80
C HIS A 22 18.71 -10.23 -4.63
N LEU A 23 19.36 -9.73 -3.56
CA LEU A 23 19.69 -10.52 -2.35
C LEU A 23 18.92 -10.11 -1.09
N VAL A 24 18.00 -9.14 -1.17
CA VAL A 24 17.04 -8.87 -0.07
C VAL A 24 15.71 -9.54 -0.38
N GLN A 25 15.73 -10.86 -0.42
CA GLN A 25 14.52 -11.68 -0.27
C GLN A 25 14.45 -12.22 1.16
N LYS A 26 14.55 -11.31 2.14
CA LYS A 26 14.07 -11.53 3.50
C LYS A 26 12.87 -10.61 3.71
N PRO A 27 11.69 -11.14 4.06
CA PRO A 27 10.55 -10.30 4.39
C PRO A 27 10.87 -9.46 5.62
N ILE A 28 10.39 -8.21 5.62
CA ILE A 28 10.47 -7.19 6.69
C ILE A 28 9.71 -7.62 7.98
N ASN A 29 9.41 -8.91 8.15
CA ASN A 29 8.62 -9.44 9.27
C ASN A 29 9.47 -9.84 10.50
N HIS A 30 10.80 -9.92 10.37
CA HIS A 30 11.68 -10.36 11.47
C HIS A 30 12.38 -9.23 12.25
N LEU A 31 12.31 -7.97 11.79
CA LEU A 31 12.91 -6.83 12.52
C LEU A 31 11.98 -6.24 13.60
N SER A 32 10.67 -6.50 13.56
CA SER A 32 9.75 -6.01 14.60
C SER A 32 9.80 -6.83 15.90
N ALA A 33 10.25 -8.09 15.85
CA ALA A 33 10.29 -8.97 17.02
C ALA A 33 11.54 -8.77 17.90
N SER A 34 12.61 -8.14 17.38
CA SER A 34 13.85 -7.93 18.16
C SER A 34 13.92 -6.55 18.84
N LEU A 35 12.98 -5.65 18.58
CA LEU A 35 12.95 -4.29 19.16
C LEU A 35 11.95 -4.12 20.31
N SER A 36 11.14 -5.14 20.64
CA SER A 36 10.15 -5.09 21.73
C SER A 36 10.69 -5.46 23.12
N LYS A 37 12.00 -5.65 23.30
CA LYS A 37 12.60 -6.07 24.59
C LYS A 37 13.55 -5.06 25.25
N LYS A 38 13.53 -3.79 24.84
CA LYS A 38 14.14 -2.70 25.62
C LYS A 38 13.20 -1.50 25.65
N GLY A 39 12.57 -1.31 26.79
CA GLY A 39 11.69 -0.18 27.06
C GLY A 39 12.43 1.12 27.38
N ASN A 40 11.59 2.16 27.36
CA ASN A 40 11.70 3.49 27.97
C ASN A 40 12.62 4.56 27.35
N GLY A 41 11.97 5.65 26.92
CA GLY A 41 12.54 7.00 26.93
C GLY A 41 12.32 7.80 25.64
N ASN A 42 11.30 8.65 25.63
CA ASN A 42 11.09 9.83 24.77
C ASN A 42 11.50 9.75 23.28
N SER A 43 10.51 9.58 22.40
CA SER A 43 10.64 9.88 20.96
C SER A 43 9.51 10.79 20.49
N SER A 44 9.82 12.07 20.37
CA SER A 44 9.12 13.01 19.51
C SER A 44 10.19 13.88 18.86
N ARG A 45 10.57 13.49 17.63
CA ARG A 45 11.48 14.11 16.64
C ARG A 45 12.48 13.07 16.12
N ASN A 46 12.08 12.19 15.17
CA ASN A 46 13.06 11.46 14.37
C ASN A 46 12.53 10.84 13.06
N THR A 47 11.69 11.57 12.32
CA THR A 47 11.36 11.22 10.92
C THR A 47 11.76 12.31 9.91
N ILE A 48 12.22 13.47 10.40
CA ILE A 48 12.75 14.57 9.57
C ILE A 48 14.29 14.45 9.36
N CYS A 49 14.97 13.51 10.03
CA CYS A 49 16.43 13.38 9.97
C CYS A 49 17.00 12.65 8.75
N SER A 50 16.18 12.03 7.88
CA SER A 50 16.71 11.31 6.70
C SER A 50 17.00 12.24 5.51
N PHE A 51 16.22 13.32 5.31
CA PHE A 51 16.48 14.30 4.25
C PHE A 51 17.58 15.32 4.62
N ARG A 52 17.79 15.58 5.91
CA ARG A 52 18.79 16.54 6.39
C ARG A 52 20.23 15.99 6.28
N ASN A 53 20.40 14.67 6.37
CA ASN A 53 21.71 14.03 6.23
C ASN A 53 22.25 14.04 4.80
N VAL A 54 21.40 14.05 3.78
CA VAL A 54 21.82 14.19 2.37
C VAL A 54 22.29 15.62 2.07
N TYR A 55 21.64 16.63 2.66
CA TYR A 55 22.08 18.03 2.53
C TYR A 55 23.36 18.34 3.32
N TYR A 56 23.59 17.72 4.49
CA TYR A 56 24.84 17.89 5.24
C TYR A 56 26.05 17.19 4.61
N THR A 57 25.85 16.07 3.90
CA THR A 57 26.93 15.44 3.12
C THR A 57 27.26 16.20 1.84
N LEU A 58 26.30 16.90 1.23
CA LEU A 58 26.57 17.79 0.09
C LEU A 58 27.29 19.09 0.48
N SER A 59 27.03 19.65 1.66
CA SER A 59 27.65 20.92 2.10
C SER A 59 29.08 20.78 2.63
N LEU A 60 29.50 19.57 3.02
CA LEU A 60 30.89 19.26 3.41
C LEU A 60 31.85 19.06 2.22
N LEU A 61 31.34 18.99 0.99
CA LEU A 61 32.16 18.84 -0.23
C LEU A 61 32.45 20.17 -0.95
N THR A 62 31.92 21.30 -0.46
CA THR A 62 32.05 22.63 -1.10
C THR A 62 32.86 23.65 -0.30
N GLN A 63 33.71 23.25 0.64
CA GLN A 63 34.64 24.18 1.31
C GLN A 63 36.03 24.16 0.65
N GLN A 64 36.34 25.22 -0.12
CA GLN A 64 37.72 25.58 -0.49
C GLN A 64 38.49 26.02 0.77
N PRO A 65 39.79 25.68 0.92
CA PRO A 65 40.60 26.25 2.00
C PRO A 65 41.00 27.70 1.67
N GLN A 66 40.64 28.62 2.56
CA GLN A 66 41.23 29.96 2.66
C GLN A 66 42.72 29.83 3.01
N GLN A 67 43.59 30.50 2.25
CA GLN A 67 45.00 30.69 2.61
C GLN A 67 45.11 31.81 3.64
N THR A 68 45.51 31.46 4.86
CA THR A 68 45.90 32.40 5.92
C THR A 68 47.33 32.87 5.68
N GLN A 69 47.51 34.19 5.50
CA GLN A 69 48.81 34.86 5.55
C GLN A 69 49.36 34.85 6.99
N ALA A 70 50.63 34.47 7.16
CA ALA A 70 51.38 34.74 8.39
C ALA A 70 52.88 34.94 8.08
N SER A 71 53.49 35.79 8.90
CA SER A 71 54.64 36.67 8.67
C SER A 71 56.04 36.06 8.69
N LEU A 72 56.96 36.76 8.01
CA LEU A 72 58.42 36.63 8.01
C LEU A 72 59.09 36.67 9.40
N ARG A 73 60.17 35.89 9.57
CA ARG A 73 61.42 36.28 10.25
C ARG A 73 62.63 35.52 9.66
N SER A 74 63.66 36.29 9.25
CA SER A 74 65.13 36.04 9.16
C SER A 74 65.65 34.63 8.78
N SER A 75 66.62 34.40 7.88
CA SER A 75 67.87 35.12 7.56
C SER A 75 68.52 34.58 6.24
N THR A 76 69.34 35.43 5.59
CA THR A 76 70.22 35.29 4.40
C THR A 76 71.39 34.27 4.53
N PRO A 77 72.25 33.97 3.49
CA PRO A 77 72.27 34.37 2.05
C PRO A 77 72.53 33.25 0.98
N SER A 78 72.28 33.62 -0.29
CA SER A 78 72.72 33.19 -1.67
C SER A 78 73.78 32.05 -1.89
N PRO A 79 73.95 31.43 -3.12
CA PRO A 79 73.74 32.02 -4.46
C PRO A 79 73.02 31.16 -5.55
N GLN A 80 72.70 31.86 -6.65
CA GLN A 80 72.12 31.52 -7.98
C GLN A 80 72.25 30.08 -8.55
N PRO A 81 71.31 29.64 -9.44
CA PRO A 81 71.43 29.89 -10.90
C PRO A 81 70.11 30.17 -11.67
N THR A 82 70.27 30.99 -12.73
CA THR A 82 69.56 31.12 -14.04
C THR A 82 68.10 30.66 -14.29
N PRO A 83 67.37 31.34 -15.21
CA PRO A 83 65.92 31.18 -15.38
C PRO A 83 65.54 30.03 -16.31
N LEU A 84 64.76 29.06 -15.82
CA LEU A 84 64.03 28.11 -16.67
C LEU A 84 62.56 28.52 -16.75
N LYS A 85 62.19 29.15 -17.86
CA LYS A 85 60.79 29.43 -18.24
C LYS A 85 60.08 28.10 -18.53
N THR A 86 59.37 27.52 -17.55
CA THR A 86 58.12 26.72 -17.75
C THR A 86 57.60 26.17 -16.42
N PRO A 87 56.58 26.80 -15.80
CA PRO A 87 55.60 26.00 -15.04
C PRO A 87 54.13 26.44 -15.21
N LEU A 88 53.84 27.58 -15.87
CA LEU A 88 52.50 28.17 -15.92
C LEU A 88 51.56 27.52 -16.97
N ARG A 89 52.11 26.91 -18.02
CA ARG A 89 51.29 26.28 -19.09
C ARG A 89 50.73 24.91 -18.66
N GLU A 90 51.47 24.17 -17.83
CA GLU A 90 51.06 22.85 -17.36
C GLU A 90 49.94 22.93 -16.31
N ALA A 91 50.03 23.86 -15.35
CA ALA A 91 48.99 24.08 -14.34
C ALA A 91 47.61 24.45 -14.96
N GLY A 92 47.60 25.21 -16.06
CA GLY A 92 46.38 25.54 -16.80
C GLY A 92 45.75 24.33 -17.50
N ILE A 93 46.57 23.44 -18.06
CA ILE A 93 46.11 22.21 -18.72
C ILE A 93 45.51 21.22 -17.71
N TYR A 94 46.13 21.07 -16.54
CA TYR A 94 45.57 20.22 -15.48
C TYR A 94 44.26 20.78 -14.94
N LYS A 95 44.14 22.09 -14.78
CA LYS A 95 42.90 22.74 -14.34
C LYS A 95 41.78 22.60 -15.37
N LEU A 96 42.06 22.78 -16.66
CA LEU A 96 41.09 22.54 -17.73
C LEU A 96 40.66 21.08 -17.82
N LYS A 97 41.60 20.12 -17.73
CA LYS A 97 41.28 18.68 -17.71
C LYS A 97 40.44 18.29 -16.50
N PHE A 98 40.74 18.84 -15.33
CA PHE A 98 39.97 18.60 -14.11
C PHE A 98 38.56 19.18 -14.22
N GLN A 99 38.42 20.36 -14.83
CA GLN A 99 37.14 21.03 -15.00
C GLN A 99 36.26 20.36 -16.08
N HIS A 100 36.86 19.86 -17.17
CA HIS A 100 36.18 19.00 -18.14
C HIS A 100 35.73 17.67 -17.51
N MET A 101 36.63 16.99 -16.79
CA MET A 101 36.32 15.73 -16.11
C MET A 101 35.20 15.89 -15.05
N ALA A 102 35.13 17.04 -14.38
CA ALA A 102 34.06 17.35 -13.43
C ALA A 102 32.72 17.61 -14.13
N LEU A 103 32.72 18.25 -15.30
CA LEU A 103 31.52 18.47 -16.11
C LEU A 103 30.96 17.13 -16.64
N ASP A 104 31.83 16.28 -17.20
CA ASP A 104 31.47 14.97 -17.74
C ASP A 104 30.88 14.05 -16.64
N PHE A 105 31.43 14.14 -15.42
CA PHE A 105 30.92 13.37 -14.27
C PHE A 105 29.52 13.85 -13.84
N GLN A 106 29.27 15.15 -13.86
CA GLN A 106 27.98 15.70 -13.47
C GLN A 106 26.87 15.34 -14.48
N GLU A 107 27.19 15.36 -15.78
CA GLU A 107 26.27 14.92 -16.84
C GLU A 107 25.96 13.44 -16.73
N LEU A 108 26.97 12.59 -16.53
CA LEU A 108 26.78 11.16 -16.31
C LEU A 108 25.89 10.89 -15.09
N LEU A 109 26.11 11.59 -13.97
CA LEU A 109 25.31 11.45 -12.76
C LEU A 109 23.84 11.80 -13.01
N LEU A 110 23.58 12.92 -13.69
CA LEU A 110 22.23 13.36 -14.02
C LEU A 110 21.50 12.30 -14.86
N HIS A 111 22.14 11.81 -15.91
CA HIS A 111 21.58 10.78 -16.78
C HIS A 111 21.36 9.43 -16.07
N THR A 112 22.25 9.07 -15.14
CA THR A 112 22.08 7.90 -14.28
C THR A 112 20.83 8.04 -13.40
N ILE A 113 20.64 9.19 -12.76
CA ILE A 113 19.48 9.46 -11.90
C ILE A 113 18.19 9.44 -12.72
N LEU A 114 18.18 10.07 -13.89
CA LEU A 114 17.01 10.07 -14.79
C LEU A 114 16.63 8.66 -15.22
N HIS A 115 17.60 7.83 -15.60
CA HIS A 115 17.35 6.43 -15.95
C HIS A 115 16.87 5.60 -14.75
N LEU A 116 17.41 5.84 -13.55
CA LEU A 116 16.96 5.17 -12.32
C LEU A 116 15.49 5.51 -12.02
N LEU A 117 15.11 6.78 -12.13
CA LEU A 117 13.72 7.22 -11.95
C LEU A 117 12.80 6.58 -12.98
N PHE A 118 13.22 6.53 -14.25
CA PHE A 118 12.46 5.88 -15.31
C PHE A 118 12.30 4.37 -15.06
N THR A 119 13.37 3.69 -14.63
CA THR A 119 13.33 2.26 -14.27
C THR A 119 12.40 2.02 -13.08
N LEU A 120 12.42 2.91 -12.09
CA LEU A 120 11.51 2.86 -10.95
C LEU A 120 10.05 2.99 -11.39
N CYS A 121 9.74 3.87 -12.35
CA CYS A 121 8.41 3.99 -12.94
C CYS A 121 7.99 2.75 -13.75
N ILE A 122 8.93 1.98 -14.31
CA ILE A 122 8.60 0.71 -14.98
C ILE A 122 8.32 -0.39 -13.96
N ILE A 123 9.12 -0.49 -12.89
CA ILE A 123 8.94 -1.51 -11.84
C ILE A 123 7.69 -1.22 -11.00
N TYR A 124 7.53 0.04 -10.61
CA TYR A 124 6.46 0.55 -9.76
C TYR A 124 5.70 1.66 -10.49
N PRO A 125 4.81 1.29 -11.45
CA PRO A 125 4.11 2.27 -12.26
C PRO A 125 3.19 3.15 -11.42
N PRO A 126 3.38 4.48 -11.44
CA PRO A 126 2.49 5.40 -10.74
C PRO A 126 1.08 5.37 -11.38
N VAL A 127 0.08 5.84 -10.65
CA VAL A 127 -1.33 5.74 -11.08
C VAL A 127 -1.59 6.47 -12.41
N GLU A 128 -0.83 7.51 -12.71
CA GLU A 128 -0.85 8.25 -13.96
C GLU A 128 -0.40 7.38 -15.13
N PHE A 129 0.66 6.57 -14.95
CA PHE A 129 1.16 5.65 -15.97
C PHE A 129 0.17 4.50 -16.21
N GLN A 130 -0.45 4.01 -15.13
CA GLN A 130 -1.50 3.00 -15.23
C GLN A 130 -2.71 3.52 -16.01
N ARG A 131 -3.13 4.77 -15.74
CA ARG A 131 -4.23 5.43 -16.47
C ARG A 131 -3.91 5.72 -17.92
N ALA A 132 -2.65 6.06 -18.22
CA ALA A 132 -2.18 6.28 -19.58
C ALA A 132 -1.99 4.98 -20.39
N GLY A 133 -2.18 3.80 -19.77
CA GLY A 133 -1.94 2.51 -20.41
C GLY A 133 -0.45 2.19 -20.60
N PHE A 134 0.46 2.92 -19.95
CA PHE A 134 1.89 2.65 -19.98
C PHE A 134 2.25 1.56 -18.94
N THR A 135 1.71 0.37 -19.13
CA THR A 135 2.02 -0.80 -18.32
C THR A 135 2.55 -1.93 -19.19
N ILE A 136 3.39 -2.79 -18.60
CA ILE A 136 3.91 -3.98 -19.30
C ILE A 136 2.77 -4.85 -19.84
N GLN A 137 1.63 -4.91 -19.12
CA GLN A 137 0.47 -5.70 -19.57
C GLN A 137 -0.15 -5.14 -20.85
N THR A 138 -0.26 -3.81 -20.95
CA THR A 138 -0.87 -3.14 -22.11
C THR A 138 0.06 -3.16 -23.31
N LEU A 139 1.36 -2.92 -23.11
CA LEU A 139 2.37 -2.93 -24.19
C LEU A 139 2.53 -4.31 -24.84
N PHE A 140 2.33 -5.39 -24.08
CA PHE A 140 2.49 -6.76 -24.56
C PHE A 140 1.17 -7.54 -24.58
N CYS A 141 0.04 -6.84 -24.72
CA CYS A 141 -1.29 -7.45 -24.67
C CYS A 141 -1.46 -8.62 -25.67
N GLY A 142 -0.84 -8.53 -26.85
CA GLY A 142 -0.86 -9.61 -27.85
C GLY A 142 -0.14 -10.89 -27.41
N TYR A 143 0.94 -10.77 -26.62
CA TYR A 143 1.67 -11.93 -26.09
C TYR A 143 1.00 -12.51 -24.83
N LEU A 144 0.54 -11.64 -23.94
CA LEU A 144 -0.13 -12.06 -22.71
C LEU A 144 -1.51 -12.67 -22.97
N GLY A 145 -2.23 -12.18 -23.98
CA GLY A 145 -3.64 -12.53 -24.20
C GLY A 145 -4.56 -11.89 -23.17
N VAL A 146 -5.77 -12.45 -23.05
CA VAL A 146 -6.82 -11.94 -22.17
C VAL A 146 -6.78 -12.66 -20.83
N GLU A 147 -6.70 -11.90 -19.73
CA GLU A 147 -6.64 -12.43 -18.35
C GLU A 147 -7.84 -13.31 -18.00
N ARG A 148 -9.01 -13.03 -18.58
CA ARG A 148 -10.26 -13.78 -18.33
C ARG A 148 -10.27 -15.18 -18.93
N ASP A 149 -9.62 -15.36 -20.08
CA ASP A 149 -9.70 -16.61 -20.83
C ASP A 149 -8.75 -17.65 -20.26
N ASP A 150 -7.56 -17.24 -19.85
CA ASP A 150 -6.56 -18.12 -19.25
C ASP A 150 -5.82 -17.38 -18.14
N PHE A 151 -6.44 -17.31 -16.97
CA PHE A 151 -5.92 -16.56 -15.83
C PHE A 151 -4.55 -17.06 -15.37
N VAL A 152 -4.40 -18.38 -15.17
CA VAL A 152 -3.14 -18.97 -14.70
C VAL A 152 -2.03 -18.77 -15.74
N GLY A 153 -2.27 -19.13 -17.00
CA GLY A 153 -1.26 -18.99 -18.04
C GLY A 153 -0.95 -17.54 -18.42
N TYR A 154 -1.91 -16.62 -18.30
CA TYR A 154 -1.68 -15.18 -18.41
C TYR A 154 -0.67 -14.71 -17.36
N HIS A 155 -0.85 -15.10 -16.09
CA HIS A 155 0.05 -14.70 -15.02
C HIS A 155 1.43 -15.37 -15.06
N LEU A 156 1.53 -16.60 -15.58
CA LEU A 156 2.81 -17.24 -15.86
C LEU A 156 3.59 -16.48 -16.93
N ARG A 157 2.96 -16.19 -18.08
CA ARG A 157 3.55 -15.41 -19.17
C ARG A 157 3.95 -14.01 -18.71
N ARG A 158 3.07 -13.33 -17.97
CA ARG A 158 3.32 -12.01 -17.40
C ARG A 158 4.53 -12.02 -16.48
N SER A 159 4.62 -12.97 -15.55
CA SER A 159 5.71 -13.01 -14.56
C SER A 159 7.08 -13.17 -15.23
N VAL A 160 7.17 -14.03 -16.24
CA VAL A 160 8.43 -14.26 -16.98
C VAL A 160 8.79 -13.05 -17.84
N LEU A 161 7.82 -12.49 -18.58
CA LEU A 161 8.02 -11.31 -19.42
C LEU A 161 8.43 -10.09 -18.59
N THR A 162 7.75 -9.84 -17.48
CA THR A 162 8.07 -8.75 -16.56
C THR A 162 9.50 -8.89 -16.06
N ARG A 163 9.94 -10.09 -15.63
CA ARG A 163 11.35 -10.30 -15.23
C ARG A 163 12.31 -9.99 -16.37
N PHE A 164 12.03 -10.50 -17.58
CA PHE A 164 12.86 -10.26 -18.75
C PHE A 164 13.06 -8.76 -19.04
N ILE A 165 11.97 -7.98 -19.06
CA ILE A 165 12.02 -6.53 -19.30
C ILE A 165 12.87 -5.82 -18.24
N HIS A 166 12.69 -6.17 -16.97
CA HIS A 166 13.48 -5.59 -15.88
C HIS A 166 14.97 -5.93 -15.98
N PHE A 167 15.31 -7.17 -16.34
CA PHE A 167 16.71 -7.56 -16.58
C PHE A 167 17.31 -6.92 -17.83
N CYS A 168 16.50 -6.46 -18.79
CA CYS A 168 16.97 -5.70 -19.94
C CYS A 168 17.17 -4.20 -19.63
N SER A 169 16.64 -3.69 -18.52
CA SER A 169 16.77 -2.26 -18.15
C SER A 169 18.23 -1.76 -18.12
N PRO A 170 19.20 -2.50 -17.53
CA PRO A 170 20.61 -2.09 -17.57
C PRO A 170 21.19 -2.04 -18.99
N LEU A 171 20.73 -2.90 -19.91
CA LEU A 171 21.17 -2.85 -21.30
C LEU A 171 20.63 -1.59 -21.98
N PHE A 172 19.35 -1.26 -21.76
CA PHE A 172 18.76 -0.01 -22.26
C PHE A 172 19.46 1.22 -21.71
N TYR A 173 19.97 1.18 -20.46
CA TYR A 173 20.79 2.25 -19.91
C TYR A 173 22.08 2.49 -20.71
N PHE A 174 22.86 1.44 -21.01
CA PHE A 174 24.10 1.59 -21.74
C PHE A 174 23.89 1.97 -23.21
N ILE A 175 22.79 1.51 -23.83
CA ILE A 175 22.37 1.98 -25.16
C ILE A 175 21.98 3.46 -25.12
N TYR A 176 21.23 3.88 -24.10
CA TYR A 176 20.87 5.28 -23.92
C TYR A 176 22.11 6.16 -23.72
N LEU A 177 23.04 5.74 -22.86
CA LEU A 177 24.30 6.44 -22.65
C LEU A 177 25.13 6.55 -23.93
N SER A 178 25.18 5.51 -24.77
CA SER A 178 25.99 5.54 -26.00
C SER A 178 25.43 6.54 -27.00
N VAL A 179 24.10 6.71 -27.05
CA VAL A 179 23.44 7.71 -27.89
C VAL A 179 23.67 9.13 -27.37
N VAL A 180 23.56 9.35 -26.05
CA VAL A 180 23.65 10.69 -25.45
C VAL A 180 25.09 11.21 -25.39
N LEU A 181 26.03 10.40 -24.89
CA LEU A 181 27.43 10.78 -24.78
C LEU A 181 28.16 10.75 -26.14
N ARG A 182 27.53 10.14 -27.16
CA ARG A 182 28.12 9.89 -28.50
C ARG A 182 29.48 9.19 -28.45
N GLU A 183 29.79 8.52 -27.35
CA GLU A 183 30.99 7.72 -27.19
C GLU A 183 30.74 6.26 -27.60
N THR A 184 31.78 5.61 -28.12
CA THR A 184 31.73 4.17 -28.41
C THR A 184 31.82 3.37 -27.12
N ILE A 185 30.66 3.13 -26.48
CA ILE A 185 30.53 2.28 -25.29
C ILE A 185 30.64 0.79 -25.65
N PHE A 186 30.25 0.41 -26.86
CA PHE A 186 30.37 -0.96 -27.36
C PHE A 186 31.62 -1.08 -28.25
N THR A 187 32.75 -1.47 -27.66
CA THR A 187 34.02 -1.66 -28.37
C THR A 187 34.51 -3.11 -28.23
N LEU A 188 35.15 -3.64 -29.27
CA LEU A 188 35.59 -5.04 -29.30
C LEU A 188 36.61 -5.40 -28.21
N ARG A 189 37.36 -4.41 -27.69
CA ARG A 189 38.27 -4.57 -26.55
C ARG A 189 37.89 -3.58 -25.44
N PRO A 190 37.23 -4.03 -24.37
CA PRO A 190 36.89 -3.16 -23.25
C PRO A 190 38.16 -2.74 -22.50
N GLN A 191 38.37 -1.44 -22.36
CA GLN A 191 39.45 -0.85 -21.56
C GLN A 191 38.91 0.02 -20.41
N THR A 192 37.65 0.45 -20.48
CA THR A 192 37.01 1.29 -19.47
C THR A 192 35.96 0.51 -18.67
N ILE A 193 35.72 0.93 -17.42
CA ILE A 193 34.71 0.31 -16.54
C ILE A 193 33.31 0.36 -17.19
N LEU A 194 32.99 1.44 -17.90
CA LEU A 194 31.72 1.58 -18.63
C LEU A 194 31.55 0.52 -19.72
N GLN A 195 32.61 0.20 -20.46
CA GLN A 195 32.59 -0.86 -21.48
C GLN A 195 32.40 -2.24 -20.84
N PHE A 196 33.09 -2.53 -19.72
CA PHE A 196 32.86 -3.77 -18.97
C PHE A 196 31.42 -3.87 -18.45
N GLY A 197 30.88 -2.77 -17.91
CA GLY A 197 29.48 -2.70 -17.47
C GLY A 197 28.48 -2.97 -18.60
N ALA A 198 28.73 -2.43 -19.80
CA ALA A 198 27.92 -2.67 -20.98
C ALA A 198 27.94 -4.15 -21.40
N TYR A 199 29.10 -4.81 -21.42
CA TYR A 199 29.17 -6.25 -21.69
C TYR A 199 28.45 -7.11 -20.64
N ILE A 200 28.58 -6.77 -19.36
CA ILE A 200 27.82 -7.45 -18.29
C ILE A 200 26.32 -7.29 -18.53
N SER A 201 25.85 -6.11 -18.94
CA SER A 201 24.44 -5.87 -19.23
C SER A 201 23.92 -6.73 -20.40
N ILE A 202 24.73 -6.94 -21.44
CA ILE A 202 24.41 -7.84 -22.56
C ILE A 202 24.30 -9.28 -22.06
N VAL A 203 25.25 -9.73 -21.23
CA VAL A 203 25.21 -11.09 -20.67
C VAL A 203 23.97 -11.29 -19.82
N ILE A 204 23.62 -10.33 -18.95
CA ILE A 204 22.41 -10.40 -18.12
C ILE A 204 21.15 -10.47 -18.98
N ALA A 205 21.04 -9.64 -20.03
CA ALA A 205 19.91 -9.66 -20.96
C ALA A 205 19.85 -10.97 -21.77
N GLY A 206 21.00 -11.52 -22.18
CA GLY A 206 21.07 -12.81 -22.88
C GLY A 206 20.65 -13.98 -21.99
N VAL A 207 21.11 -14.01 -20.74
CA VAL A 207 20.71 -15.03 -19.76
C VAL A 207 19.22 -14.92 -19.44
N SER A 208 18.68 -13.71 -19.28
CA SER A 208 17.24 -13.53 -19.01
C SER A 208 16.38 -13.94 -20.21
N ALA A 209 16.81 -13.65 -21.45
CA ALA A 209 16.17 -14.14 -22.67
C ALA A 209 16.18 -15.67 -22.73
N PHE A 210 17.33 -16.29 -22.44
CA PHE A 210 17.46 -17.75 -22.41
C PHE A 210 16.53 -18.38 -21.37
N ILE A 211 16.44 -17.83 -20.16
CA ILE A 211 15.51 -18.29 -19.12
C ILE A 211 14.06 -18.15 -19.58
N MET A 212 13.69 -17.04 -20.21
CA MET A 212 12.35 -16.84 -20.76
C MET A 212 12.01 -17.90 -21.82
N LEU A 213 12.91 -18.13 -22.77
CA LEU A 213 12.75 -19.14 -23.83
C LEU A 213 12.66 -20.56 -23.25
N ARG A 214 13.47 -20.87 -22.24
CA ARG A 214 13.41 -22.16 -21.53
C ARG A 214 12.07 -22.35 -20.83
N HIS A 215 11.55 -21.34 -20.14
CA HIS A 215 10.23 -21.43 -19.51
C HIS A 215 9.11 -21.59 -20.54
N TRP A 216 9.21 -20.90 -21.67
CA TRP A 216 8.28 -21.05 -22.78
C TRP A 216 8.30 -22.48 -23.35
N TRP A 217 9.49 -23.02 -23.60
CA TRP A 217 9.67 -24.37 -24.15
C TRP A 217 9.19 -25.46 -23.19
N ASN A 218 9.50 -25.33 -21.90
CA ASN A 218 9.14 -26.30 -20.85
C ASN A 218 7.73 -26.09 -20.29
N ARG A 219 6.83 -25.39 -21.02
CA ARG A 219 5.46 -25.06 -20.58
C ARG A 219 5.37 -24.57 -19.12
N PHE A 220 6.36 -23.79 -18.69
CA PHE A 220 6.46 -23.23 -17.34
C PHE A 220 6.58 -24.25 -16.19
N ASP A 221 6.97 -25.50 -16.45
CA ASP A 221 7.03 -26.57 -15.43
C ASP A 221 7.92 -26.25 -14.21
N GLU A 222 8.99 -25.49 -14.43
CA GLU A 222 9.94 -25.04 -13.40
C GLU A 222 9.50 -23.72 -12.71
N HIS A 223 8.34 -23.17 -13.05
CA HIS A 223 7.86 -21.93 -12.46
C HIS A 223 7.34 -22.16 -11.04
N LEU A 224 7.63 -21.23 -10.12
CA LEU A 224 7.25 -21.34 -8.70
C LEU A 224 5.73 -21.54 -8.51
N THR A 225 4.91 -20.86 -9.30
CA THR A 225 3.45 -21.04 -9.30
C THR A 225 3.05 -22.46 -9.69
N VAL A 226 3.68 -23.04 -10.72
CA VAL A 226 3.38 -24.42 -11.14
C VAL A 226 3.81 -25.41 -10.06
N HIS A 227 4.93 -25.18 -9.39
CA HIS A 227 5.33 -25.99 -8.24
C HIS A 227 4.31 -25.90 -7.09
N CYS A 228 3.71 -24.73 -6.86
CA CYS A 228 2.62 -24.57 -5.89
C CYS A 228 1.37 -25.36 -6.32
N LEU A 229 0.96 -25.27 -7.59
CA LEU A 229 -0.18 -26.03 -8.13
C LEU A 229 0.04 -27.55 -8.07
N LYS A 230 1.26 -28.01 -8.38
CA LYS A 230 1.65 -29.44 -8.29
C LYS A 230 1.52 -30.00 -6.88
N ARG A 231 1.59 -29.18 -5.82
CA ARG A 231 1.39 -29.63 -4.44
C ARG A 231 -0.09 -29.86 -4.10
N TYR A 232 -1.01 -29.27 -4.86
CA TYR A 232 -2.45 -29.49 -4.72
C TYR A 232 -2.95 -30.69 -5.53
N LEU A 233 -2.11 -31.28 -6.39
CA LEU A 233 -2.38 -32.59 -6.95
C LEU A 233 -2.32 -33.61 -5.82
N GLY A 234 -3.47 -34.21 -5.49
CA GLY A 234 -3.51 -35.41 -4.67
C GLY A 234 -2.74 -36.57 -5.34
N SER A 235 -2.62 -37.71 -4.66
CA SER A 235 -1.88 -38.90 -5.14
C SER A 235 -2.29 -39.41 -6.53
N ASN A 236 -3.46 -39.00 -7.03
CA ASN A 236 -4.08 -39.51 -8.25
C ASN A 236 -4.06 -38.51 -9.42
N GLY A 237 -3.64 -37.25 -9.18
CA GLY A 237 -3.58 -36.25 -10.23
C GLY A 237 -2.31 -36.42 -11.07
N SER A 238 -2.45 -36.40 -12.40
CA SER A 238 -1.29 -36.54 -13.30
C SER A 238 -0.76 -35.20 -13.80
N ASN A 239 -1.60 -34.16 -13.86
CA ASN A 239 -1.25 -32.89 -14.47
C ASN A 239 -1.74 -31.65 -13.68
N TRP A 240 -0.85 -30.69 -13.48
CA TRP A 240 -1.17 -29.40 -12.83
C TRP A 240 -2.14 -28.54 -13.64
N LEU A 241 -2.29 -28.85 -14.95
CA LEU A 241 -3.24 -28.19 -15.83
C LEU A 241 -4.70 -28.36 -15.37
N GLU A 242 -5.05 -29.48 -14.72
CA GLU A 242 -6.41 -29.70 -14.21
C GLU A 242 -6.76 -28.69 -13.11
N VAL A 243 -5.82 -28.44 -12.18
CA VAL A 243 -5.98 -27.43 -11.13
C VAL A 243 -6.03 -26.03 -11.73
N ALA A 244 -5.20 -25.76 -12.74
CA ALA A 244 -5.22 -24.48 -13.45
C ALA A 244 -6.55 -24.24 -14.17
N GLU A 245 -7.13 -25.27 -14.79
CA GLU A 245 -8.45 -25.20 -15.45
C GLU A 245 -9.58 -24.99 -14.44
N SER A 246 -9.52 -25.63 -13.28
CA SER A 246 -10.47 -25.35 -12.18
C SER A 246 -10.41 -23.88 -11.75
N ILE A 247 -9.21 -23.33 -11.57
CA ILE A 247 -9.03 -21.91 -11.23
C ILE A 247 -9.55 -21.00 -12.35
N ASN A 248 -9.24 -21.34 -13.62
CA ASN A 248 -9.66 -20.56 -14.78
C ASN A 248 -11.19 -20.54 -14.95
N THR A 249 -11.86 -21.69 -14.77
CA THR A 249 -13.33 -21.80 -14.86
C THR A 249 -14.01 -21.01 -13.75
N GLU A 250 -13.48 -21.08 -12.52
CA GLU A 250 -14.01 -20.33 -11.39
C GLU A 250 -13.78 -18.81 -11.52
N TYR A 251 -12.63 -18.40 -12.03
CA TYR A 251 -12.33 -16.98 -12.28
C TYR A 251 -13.24 -16.35 -13.34
N ARG A 252 -13.70 -17.13 -14.34
CA ARG A 252 -14.63 -16.64 -15.38
C ARG A 252 -16.01 -16.30 -14.80
N ASN A 253 -16.42 -16.93 -13.70
CA ASN A 253 -17.69 -16.70 -13.02
C ASN A 253 -17.63 -15.41 -12.19
N MET A 254 -17.80 -14.27 -12.87
CA MET A 254 -17.61 -12.92 -12.33
C MET A 254 -18.48 -12.58 -11.10
N LEU A 255 -19.63 -13.24 -10.93
CA LEU A 255 -20.51 -13.06 -9.77
C LEU A 255 -19.86 -13.57 -8.47
N ASP A 256 -18.86 -14.45 -8.57
CA ASP A 256 -18.21 -15.09 -7.45
C ASP A 256 -16.79 -14.61 -7.15
N THR A 257 -16.28 -13.64 -7.91
CA THR A 257 -14.90 -13.15 -7.75
C THR A 257 -14.88 -11.84 -6.97
N LEU A 258 -14.22 -11.84 -5.80
CA LEU A 258 -13.91 -10.62 -5.05
C LEU A 258 -12.44 -10.23 -5.33
N SER A 259 -12.21 -9.11 -6.01
CA SER A 259 -10.85 -8.59 -6.24
C SER A 259 -10.54 -7.42 -5.32
N ILE A 260 -9.46 -7.53 -4.55
CA ILE A 260 -8.96 -6.48 -3.66
C ILE A 260 -7.57 -6.07 -4.14
N THR A 261 -7.38 -4.79 -4.41
CA THR A 261 -6.08 -4.20 -4.72
C THR A 261 -5.42 -3.75 -3.42
N LEU A 262 -4.29 -4.37 -3.04
CA LEU A 262 -3.62 -4.15 -1.75
C LEU A 262 -2.67 -2.94 -1.83
N THR A 263 -1.87 -2.93 -2.89
CA THR A 263 -0.97 -1.86 -3.30
C THR A 263 -1.21 -1.66 -4.80
N GLY A 264 -0.80 -0.55 -5.41
CA GLY A 264 -1.06 -0.30 -6.85
C GLY A 264 -0.50 -1.36 -7.83
N ILE A 265 0.06 -2.46 -7.32
CA ILE A 265 0.76 -3.53 -8.02
C ILE A 265 0.29 -4.90 -7.53
N ASP A 266 0.11 -5.07 -6.21
CA ASP A 266 -0.34 -6.34 -5.64
C ASP A 266 -1.86 -6.42 -5.61
N ARG A 267 -2.39 -7.49 -6.20
CA ARG A 267 -3.83 -7.76 -6.28
C ARG A 267 -4.08 -9.12 -5.62
N VAL A 268 -5.11 -9.19 -4.78
CA VAL A 268 -5.61 -10.48 -4.31
C VAL A 268 -6.99 -10.70 -4.91
N VAL A 269 -7.17 -11.84 -5.55
CA VAL A 269 -8.46 -12.29 -6.05
C VAL A 269 -8.91 -13.45 -5.19
N MET A 270 -10.12 -13.37 -4.68
CA MET A 270 -10.75 -14.45 -3.93
C MET A 270 -11.91 -15.00 -4.74
N THR A 271 -11.90 -16.29 -4.91
CA THR A 271 -12.99 -17.07 -5.48
C THR A 271 -13.63 -17.91 -4.37
N SER A 272 -14.65 -18.72 -4.68
CA SER A 272 -15.27 -19.63 -3.71
C SER A 272 -14.29 -20.65 -3.10
N SER A 273 -13.33 -21.13 -3.89
CA SER A 273 -12.41 -22.20 -3.50
C SER A 273 -10.94 -21.78 -3.44
N TRP A 274 -10.58 -20.60 -3.97
CA TRP A 274 -9.19 -20.15 -4.08
C TRP A 274 -8.98 -18.72 -3.59
N ILE A 275 -7.83 -18.50 -2.96
CA ILE A 275 -7.24 -17.20 -2.68
C ILE A 275 -6.01 -17.07 -3.56
N LEU A 276 -6.04 -16.12 -4.49
CA LEU A 276 -5.04 -15.92 -5.53
C LEU A 276 -4.32 -14.61 -5.24
N ASN A 277 -3.09 -14.71 -4.74
CA ASN A 277 -2.24 -13.55 -4.48
C ASN A 277 -1.33 -13.28 -5.69
N ILE A 278 -1.56 -12.13 -6.31
CA ILE A 278 -0.95 -11.72 -7.56
C ILE A 278 0.02 -10.59 -7.26
N THR A 279 1.32 -10.85 -7.45
CA THR A 279 2.37 -9.82 -7.42
C THR A 279 2.92 -9.58 -8.83
N ASN A 280 3.86 -8.64 -8.95
CA ASN A 280 4.58 -8.40 -10.22
C ASN A 280 5.31 -9.63 -10.76
N TYR A 281 5.78 -10.52 -9.89
CA TYR A 281 6.70 -11.60 -10.25
C TYR A 281 6.18 -12.98 -9.94
N THR A 282 5.15 -13.12 -9.11
CA THR A 282 4.63 -14.41 -8.67
C THR A 282 3.11 -14.40 -8.59
N LEU A 283 2.51 -15.52 -8.96
CA LEU A 283 1.14 -15.87 -8.59
C LEU A 283 1.21 -16.96 -7.53
N THR A 284 0.68 -16.70 -6.35
CA THR A 284 0.54 -17.69 -5.28
C THR A 284 -0.92 -18.10 -5.20
N CYS A 285 -1.19 -19.38 -5.43
CA CYS A 285 -2.52 -19.95 -5.32
C CYS A 285 -2.65 -20.65 -3.97
N ALA A 286 -3.67 -20.31 -3.21
CA ALA A 286 -3.95 -20.92 -1.92
C ALA A 286 -5.39 -21.43 -1.91
N GLN A 287 -5.59 -22.73 -1.67
CA GLN A 287 -6.93 -23.31 -1.62
C GLN A 287 -7.60 -22.96 -0.28
N VAL A 288 -8.86 -22.50 -0.31
CA VAL A 288 -9.58 -22.04 0.90
C VAL A 288 -9.68 -23.14 1.97
N SER A 289 -9.78 -24.41 1.56
CA SER A 289 -9.77 -25.57 2.47
C SER A 289 -8.46 -25.69 3.27
N ASP A 290 -7.31 -25.43 2.66
CA ASP A 290 -5.97 -25.55 3.25
C ASP A 290 -5.49 -24.26 3.99
N VAL A 291 -6.22 -23.16 3.89
CA VAL A 291 -5.77 -21.88 4.45
C VAL A 291 -6.21 -21.69 5.90
N SER A 292 -5.29 -21.29 6.79
CA SER A 292 -5.65 -20.65 8.06
C SER A 292 -5.47 -19.13 7.95
N LEU A 293 -6.52 -18.39 8.34
CA LEU A 293 -6.57 -16.93 8.27
C LEU A 293 -6.46 -16.35 9.68
N GLU A 294 -5.50 -15.45 9.89
CA GLU A 294 -5.28 -14.78 11.16
C GLU A 294 -5.15 -13.27 10.96
N ALA A 295 -6.04 -12.47 11.53
CA ALA A 295 -5.91 -11.02 11.55
C ALA A 295 -4.86 -10.63 12.61
N ILE A 296 -3.72 -10.07 12.17
CA ILE A 296 -2.56 -9.77 13.03
C ILE A 296 -2.54 -8.32 13.49
N ARG A 297 -2.93 -7.36 12.62
CA ARG A 297 -2.85 -5.92 12.92
C ARG A 297 -4.02 -5.16 12.32
N ALA A 298 -4.39 -4.04 12.94
CA ALA A 298 -5.29 -3.05 12.36
C ALA A 298 -4.65 -1.66 12.46
N ASP A 299 -4.34 -1.06 11.31
CA ASP A 299 -3.66 0.23 11.21
C ASP A 299 -4.65 1.32 10.75
N GLU A 300 -4.63 2.47 11.40
CA GLU A 300 -5.38 3.65 10.97
C GLU A 300 -4.53 4.55 10.09
N HIS A 301 -5.08 4.99 8.97
CA HIS A 301 -4.43 5.98 8.11
C HIS A 301 -5.30 7.24 8.11
N PRO A 302 -4.83 8.34 8.73
CA PRO A 302 -5.64 9.56 8.94
C PRO A 302 -5.91 10.34 7.64
N ILE A 303 -5.28 9.96 6.52
CA ILE A 303 -5.39 10.70 5.26
C ILE A 303 -5.52 9.71 4.11
N SER A 304 -6.75 9.52 3.63
CA SER A 304 -6.98 9.00 2.29
C SER A 304 -7.47 10.15 1.42
N HIS A 305 -6.63 10.65 0.52
CA HIS A 305 -6.98 11.73 -0.43
C HIS A 305 -8.01 11.30 -1.48
N HIS A 306 -8.59 10.11 -1.35
CA HIS A 306 -9.47 9.48 -2.33
C HIS A 306 -10.95 9.48 -1.94
N MET A 307 -11.33 10.05 -0.79
CA MET A 307 -12.74 10.11 -0.38
C MET A 307 -13.15 11.54 -0.01
N GLN A 308 -14.32 11.96 -0.51
CA GLN A 308 -14.96 13.24 -0.22
C GLN A 308 -15.46 13.34 1.25
N SER A 309 -15.44 12.24 2.00
CA SER A 309 -15.69 12.20 3.44
C SER A 309 -14.37 11.97 4.16
N GLY A 310 -13.81 13.01 4.77
CA GLY A 310 -12.52 13.02 5.46
C GLY A 310 -12.45 12.19 6.75
N GLY A 311 -12.74 10.89 6.66
CA GLY A 311 -12.57 9.92 7.75
C GLY A 311 -11.21 9.22 7.71
N SER A 312 -10.74 8.76 8.88
CA SER A 312 -9.59 7.86 8.98
C SER A 312 -9.95 6.48 8.41
N ALA A 313 -9.18 6.00 7.43
CA ALA A 313 -9.39 4.67 6.86
C ALA A 313 -8.63 3.63 7.71
N GLN A 314 -9.35 2.71 8.35
CA GLN A 314 -8.74 1.57 9.05
C GLN A 314 -8.48 0.43 8.06
N PHE A 315 -7.27 -0.11 8.11
CA PHE A 315 -6.85 -1.26 7.33
C PHE A 315 -6.48 -2.42 8.25
N VAL A 316 -6.99 -3.60 7.94
CA VAL A 316 -6.74 -4.85 8.65
C VAL A 316 -5.73 -5.67 7.87
N SER A 317 -4.67 -6.09 8.54
CA SER A 317 -3.65 -6.99 8.00
C SER A 317 -3.97 -8.43 8.39
N ILE A 318 -4.33 -9.24 7.41
CA ILE A 318 -4.71 -10.65 7.54
C ILE A 318 -3.55 -11.50 7.03
N CYS A 319 -3.03 -12.38 7.86
CA CYS A 319 -2.02 -13.35 7.49
C CYS A 319 -2.68 -14.62 6.99
N VAL A 320 -2.28 -15.04 5.80
CA VAL A 320 -2.71 -16.26 5.14
C VAL A 320 -1.61 -17.30 5.32
N LYS A 321 -1.88 -18.36 6.08
CA LYS A 321 -0.95 -19.46 6.32
C LYS A 321 -1.51 -20.74 5.69
N SER A 322 -0.65 -21.58 5.12
CA SER A 322 -1.03 -22.92 4.66
C SER A 322 -1.02 -23.88 5.84
N THR A 323 -2.01 -24.76 5.93
CA THR A 323 -2.07 -25.82 6.95
C THR A 323 -1.15 -26.98 6.56
N THR A 324 -0.97 -27.22 5.25
CA THR A 324 -0.11 -28.27 4.69
C THR A 324 1.25 -27.76 4.19
N GLU A 325 1.64 -26.53 4.54
CA GLU A 325 2.90 -25.88 4.09
C GLU A 325 3.09 -25.81 2.56
N CYS A 326 1.99 -25.80 1.80
CA CYS A 326 1.99 -25.78 0.35
C CYS A 326 2.51 -24.45 -0.25
N PHE A 327 2.39 -23.35 0.49
CA PHE A 327 2.90 -22.03 0.09
C PHE A 327 3.48 -21.24 1.27
N LYS A 328 4.29 -20.23 0.96
CA LYS A 328 4.87 -19.32 1.97
C LYS A 328 3.80 -18.35 2.48
N PRO A 329 3.68 -18.12 3.80
CA PRO A 329 2.71 -17.20 4.34
C PRO A 329 2.83 -15.79 3.74
N PHE A 330 1.70 -15.16 3.45
CA PHE A 330 1.64 -13.80 2.94
C PHE A 330 0.57 -12.99 3.67
N ILE A 331 0.72 -11.68 3.65
CA ILE A 331 -0.16 -10.75 4.37
C ILE A 331 -1.03 -10.03 3.35
N ILE A 332 -2.34 -10.06 3.57
CA ILE A 332 -3.33 -9.30 2.83
C ILE A 332 -3.75 -8.10 3.68
N ARG A 333 -3.68 -6.91 3.10
CA ARG A 333 -4.16 -5.69 3.74
C ARG A 333 -5.51 -5.29 3.14
N VAL A 334 -6.56 -5.31 3.94
CA VAL A 334 -7.94 -5.03 3.52
C VAL A 334 -8.49 -3.86 4.31
N ARG A 335 -9.37 -3.03 3.73
CA ARG A 335 -10.08 -2.00 4.49
C ARG A 335 -11.05 -2.66 5.47
N ALA A 336 -11.26 -2.04 6.64
CA ALA A 336 -12.19 -2.54 7.64
C ALA A 336 -13.63 -2.70 7.10
N GLU A 337 -14.06 -1.81 6.20
CA GLU A 337 -15.37 -1.89 5.54
C GLU A 337 -15.53 -3.17 4.72
N SER A 338 -14.52 -3.50 3.90
CA SER A 338 -14.53 -4.70 3.04
C SER A 338 -14.20 -5.99 3.78
N PHE A 339 -13.85 -5.91 5.08
CA PHE A 339 -13.54 -7.09 5.90
C PHE A 339 -14.77 -7.97 6.12
N ARG A 340 -15.97 -7.36 6.23
CA ARG A 340 -17.23 -8.10 6.38
C ARG A 340 -17.55 -8.90 5.12
N ASP A 341 -17.41 -8.26 3.96
CA ASP A 341 -17.61 -8.91 2.65
C ASP A 341 -16.62 -10.06 2.45
N LEU A 342 -15.36 -9.85 2.85
CA LEU A 342 -14.32 -10.88 2.83
C LEU A 342 -14.71 -12.12 3.64
N ARG A 343 -15.16 -11.89 4.88
CA ARG A 343 -15.57 -12.95 5.81
C ARG A 343 -16.77 -13.72 5.26
N ASN A 344 -17.75 -13.00 4.72
CA ASN A 344 -18.95 -13.59 4.13
C ASN A 344 -18.59 -14.42 2.89
N LYS A 345 -17.61 -14.00 2.10
CA LYS A 345 -17.23 -14.71 0.87
C LYS A 345 -16.44 -16.00 1.13
N LEU A 346 -15.59 -16.00 2.16
CA LEU A 346 -14.69 -17.13 2.44
C LEU A 346 -15.35 -18.25 3.25
N ASP A 347 -16.55 -18.02 3.82
CA ASP A 347 -17.30 -18.94 4.70
C ASP A 347 -16.41 -19.72 5.70
N LYS A 348 -15.32 -19.08 6.12
CA LYS A 348 -14.27 -19.66 6.98
C LYS A 348 -13.96 -18.69 8.10
N PRO A 349 -13.85 -19.15 9.36
CA PRO A 349 -13.56 -18.27 10.47
C PRO A 349 -12.15 -17.68 10.33
N ILE A 350 -12.05 -16.35 10.42
CA ILE A 350 -10.78 -15.62 10.51
C ILE A 350 -10.45 -15.49 11.99
N ALA A 351 -9.34 -16.12 12.43
CA ALA A 351 -8.87 -15.98 13.80
C ALA A 351 -8.42 -14.55 14.05
N MET A 352 -8.87 -13.95 15.15
CA MET A 352 -8.45 -12.61 15.55
C MET A 352 -7.28 -12.71 16.54
N ALA A 353 -6.13 -12.13 16.22
CA ALA A 353 -5.07 -12.00 17.21
C ALA A 353 -5.54 -11.08 18.36
N ARG A 354 -5.08 -11.36 19.59
CA ARG A 354 -5.53 -10.70 20.82
C ARG A 354 -5.37 -9.16 20.82
N GLU A 355 -4.50 -8.65 19.97
CA GLU A 355 -4.16 -7.22 19.85
C GLU A 355 -4.96 -6.50 18.74
N VAL A 356 -5.79 -7.22 17.98
CA VAL A 356 -6.57 -6.63 16.88
C VAL A 356 -7.97 -6.30 17.35
N VAL A 357 -8.16 -5.04 17.75
CA VAL A 357 -9.49 -4.46 17.95
C VAL A 357 -9.92 -3.83 16.64
N LEU A 358 -10.79 -4.52 15.91
CA LEU A 358 -11.54 -3.91 14.80
C LEU A 358 -12.40 -2.81 15.41
N LYS A 359 -12.14 -1.54 15.06
CA LYS A 359 -13.01 -0.48 15.56
C LYS A 359 -14.31 -0.59 14.80
N GLN A 360 -15.39 -0.84 15.53
CA GLN A 360 -16.76 -0.67 15.03
C GLN A 360 -16.88 0.71 14.35
N SER A 361 -17.68 0.79 13.30
CA SER A 361 -17.92 2.05 12.60
C SER A 361 -18.41 3.13 13.59
N LEU A 362 -18.16 4.42 13.32
CA LEU A 362 -18.65 5.51 14.18
C LEU A 362 -20.17 5.39 14.43
N ASN A 363 -20.92 4.94 13.41
CA ASN A 363 -22.34 4.66 13.52
C ASN A 363 -22.65 3.50 14.46
N GLU A 364 -21.93 2.39 14.39
CA GLU A 364 -22.12 1.25 15.31
C GLU A 364 -21.81 1.64 16.76
N ARG A 365 -20.70 2.36 16.99
CA ARG A 365 -20.36 2.87 18.34
C ARG A 365 -21.39 3.85 18.87
N PHE A 366 -21.90 4.71 17.99
CA PHE A 366 -22.96 5.64 18.36
C PHE A 366 -24.26 4.91 18.69
N VAL A 367 -24.66 3.93 17.88
CA VAL A 367 -25.87 3.14 18.12
C VAL A 367 -25.77 2.40 19.45
N GLU A 368 -24.62 1.83 19.79
CA GLU A 368 -24.40 1.20 21.09
C GLU A 368 -24.58 2.21 22.24
N ALA A 369 -23.92 3.37 22.15
CA ALA A 369 -24.05 4.44 23.15
C ALA A 369 -25.48 5.01 23.22
N PHE A 370 -26.16 5.13 22.08
CA PHE A 370 -27.54 5.58 21.96
C PHE A 370 -28.48 4.58 22.64
N THR A 371 -28.36 3.29 22.34
CA THR A 371 -29.14 2.21 22.97
C THR A 371 -28.95 2.18 24.49
N GLN A 372 -27.72 2.37 24.97
CA GLN A 372 -27.43 2.49 26.41
C GLN A 372 -28.11 3.74 27.03
N GLN A 373 -28.09 4.88 26.34
CA GLN A 373 -28.71 6.10 26.82
C GLN A 373 -30.24 6.00 26.88
N ILE A 374 -30.89 5.44 25.85
CA ILE A 374 -32.35 5.28 25.83
C ILE A 374 -32.83 4.21 26.82
N ALA A 375 -31.97 3.27 27.22
CA ALA A 375 -32.29 2.28 28.25
C ALA A 375 -32.52 2.92 29.62
N LEU A 376 -31.97 4.12 29.85
CA LEU A 376 -32.18 4.92 31.05
C LEU A 376 -33.49 5.72 31.00
N ASN A 377 -34.10 5.86 29.82
CA ASN A 377 -35.35 6.58 29.67
C ASN A 377 -36.53 5.76 30.24
N PRO A 378 -37.58 6.41 30.78
CA PRO A 378 -38.80 5.73 31.18
C PRO A 378 -39.40 4.94 30.02
N LYS A 379 -39.78 3.69 30.29
CA LYS A 379 -40.45 2.85 29.29
C LYS A 379 -41.86 3.37 29.00
N TYR A 380 -42.33 3.16 27.78
CA TYR A 380 -43.67 3.50 27.33
C TYR A 380 -44.56 2.26 27.38
N ASP A 381 -45.62 2.30 28.17
CA ASP A 381 -46.63 1.25 28.21
C ASP A 381 -47.47 1.32 26.92
N TYR A 382 -47.44 0.25 26.14
CA TYR A 382 -48.17 0.15 24.87
C TYR A 382 -49.32 -0.83 25.00
N ASP A 383 -50.55 -0.34 24.79
CA ASP A 383 -51.78 -1.08 25.09
C ASP A 383 -52.04 -2.24 24.11
N GLU A 384 -51.41 -2.27 22.94
CA GLU A 384 -51.69 -3.24 21.86
C GLU A 384 -50.43 -4.00 21.39
N PRO A 385 -49.69 -4.71 22.27
CA PRO A 385 -48.44 -5.39 21.90
C PRO A 385 -48.64 -6.45 20.81
N GLU A 386 -49.84 -7.03 20.72
CA GLU A 386 -50.24 -8.02 19.71
C GLU A 386 -50.27 -7.46 18.27
N ARG A 387 -50.32 -6.13 18.12
CA ARG A 387 -50.31 -5.43 16.82
C ARG A 387 -48.93 -4.86 16.46
N LEU A 388 -47.87 -5.26 17.15
CA LEU A 388 -46.51 -4.83 16.82
C LEU A 388 -46.05 -5.46 15.51
N GLU A 389 -45.73 -4.61 14.55
CA GLU A 389 -45.17 -5.02 13.26
C GLU A 389 -43.63 -5.10 13.34
N PRO A 390 -42.99 -5.89 12.46
CA PRO A 390 -41.55 -5.85 12.26
C PRO A 390 -41.09 -4.41 11.96
N CYS A 391 -39.89 -4.08 12.44
CA CYS A 391 -39.26 -2.78 12.25
C CYS A 391 -39.20 -2.42 10.76
N LEU A 392 -39.69 -1.23 10.39
CA LEU A 392 -39.68 -0.73 9.01
C LEU A 392 -38.28 -0.57 8.40
N GLY A 393 -37.24 -0.52 9.24
CA GLY A 393 -35.85 -0.39 8.79
C GLY A 393 -35.22 -1.74 8.44
N CYS A 394 -35.07 -2.62 9.44
CA CYS A 394 -34.36 -3.88 9.25
C CYS A 394 -35.26 -5.04 8.82
N SER A 395 -36.57 -4.97 9.07
CA SER A 395 -37.53 -6.08 8.90
C SER A 395 -37.18 -7.39 9.65
N SER A 396 -36.09 -7.42 10.43
CA SER A 396 -35.60 -8.59 11.16
C SER A 396 -36.11 -8.68 12.60
N GLU A 397 -36.32 -7.52 13.23
CA GLU A 397 -36.72 -7.42 14.64
C GLU A 397 -38.08 -6.74 14.76
N LEU A 398 -38.80 -7.01 15.85
CA LEU A 398 -40.04 -6.29 16.16
C LEU A 398 -39.74 -4.85 16.57
N SER A 399 -40.70 -3.97 16.28
CA SER A 399 -40.64 -2.58 16.74
C SER A 399 -40.61 -2.54 18.27
N ASN A 400 -39.59 -1.92 18.87
CA ASN A 400 -39.37 -1.94 20.32
C ASN A 400 -39.20 -0.53 20.93
N VAL A 401 -39.23 0.53 20.12
CA VAL A 401 -39.14 1.93 20.59
C VAL A 401 -40.31 2.79 20.12
N LYS A 402 -40.66 3.76 20.95
CA LYS A 402 -41.61 4.83 20.64
C LYS A 402 -40.99 6.20 20.88
N LEU A 403 -41.28 7.13 19.97
CA LEU A 403 -40.96 8.54 20.16
C LEU A 403 -42.05 9.18 21.04
N TRP A 404 -41.70 9.51 22.27
CA TRP A 404 -42.57 10.13 23.26
C TRP A 404 -41.84 11.32 23.89
N LYS A 405 -42.37 12.53 23.68
CA LYS A 405 -41.69 13.75 24.12
C LYS A 405 -41.60 13.79 25.64
N ARG A 406 -40.38 13.76 26.16
CA ARG A 406 -40.06 13.78 27.60
C ARG A 406 -38.97 14.79 27.93
N CYS A 407 -38.25 15.30 26.95
CA CYS A 407 -37.30 16.38 27.18
C CYS A 407 -38.02 17.64 27.71
N GLN A 408 -37.43 18.27 28.72
CA GLN A 408 -37.86 19.60 29.16
C GLN A 408 -37.39 20.61 28.12
N ASN A 409 -38.30 21.46 27.63
CA ASN A 409 -38.00 22.50 26.65
C ASN A 409 -37.32 23.72 27.33
N ASP A 410 -36.29 23.50 28.14
CA ASP A 410 -35.77 24.53 29.07
C ASP A 410 -34.41 25.11 28.69
N VAL A 411 -33.97 24.95 27.45
CA VAL A 411 -32.84 25.74 26.97
C VAL A 411 -33.28 26.54 25.76
N GLN A 412 -33.20 27.86 25.98
CA GLN A 412 -33.13 28.99 25.06
C GLN A 412 -32.83 28.59 23.61
N ASP A 413 -33.34 29.37 22.66
CA ASP A 413 -32.90 29.32 21.26
C ASP A 413 -31.36 29.40 21.19
N ASP A 414 -30.68 28.26 21.22
CA ASP A 414 -29.23 28.17 21.10
C ASP A 414 -28.90 28.53 19.66
N VAL A 415 -28.53 29.79 19.47
CA VAL A 415 -28.06 30.35 18.20
C VAL A 415 -26.64 29.84 17.98
N ASP A 416 -26.51 28.58 17.60
CA ASP A 416 -25.26 28.09 17.04
C ASP A 416 -25.27 28.40 15.53
N ALA A 417 -24.44 29.36 15.13
CA ALA A 417 -24.18 29.74 13.74
C ALA A 417 -25.42 30.07 12.87
N GLY A 418 -26.41 30.80 13.42
CA GLY A 418 -27.49 31.39 12.61
C GLY A 418 -28.52 30.40 12.04
N ARG A 419 -28.53 29.14 12.50
CA ARG A 419 -29.62 28.18 12.22
C ARG A 419 -30.50 27.98 13.45
N LEU A 420 -31.80 28.16 13.28
CA LEU A 420 -32.81 27.86 14.28
C LEU A 420 -32.85 26.34 14.50
N ILE A 421 -32.41 25.84 15.67
CA ILE A 421 -32.50 24.42 16.00
C ILE A 421 -33.99 24.12 16.33
N PRO A 422 -34.68 23.26 15.55
CA PRO A 422 -36.08 22.98 15.78
C PRO A 422 -36.31 22.38 17.17
N ARG A 423 -37.39 22.80 17.83
CA ARG A 423 -37.78 22.30 19.17
C ARG A 423 -38.35 20.88 19.04
N CYS A 424 -38.16 20.06 20.07
CA CYS A 424 -38.75 18.72 20.08
C CYS A 424 -40.28 18.81 20.14
N THR A 425 -40.94 18.02 19.30
CA THR A 425 -42.39 17.99 19.13
C THR A 425 -42.92 16.59 19.39
N GLN A 426 -44.14 16.47 19.93
CA GLN A 426 -44.75 15.16 20.18
C GLN A 426 -44.98 14.41 18.86
N CYS A 427 -44.49 13.17 18.81
CA CYS A 427 -44.75 12.25 17.71
C CYS A 427 -46.02 11.42 18.01
N TYR A 428 -46.93 11.31 17.05
CA TYR A 428 -48.16 10.51 17.17
C TYR A 428 -48.12 9.20 16.36
N CYS A 429 -46.95 8.85 15.81
CA CYS A 429 -46.78 7.59 15.11
C CYS A 429 -46.90 6.40 16.08
N ARG A 430 -47.36 5.27 15.55
CA ARG A 430 -47.26 3.98 16.24
C ARG A 430 -45.77 3.57 16.37
N PRO A 431 -45.43 2.68 17.29
CA PRO A 431 -44.10 2.06 17.32
C PRO A 431 -43.88 1.25 16.03
N MET A 432 -42.92 1.67 15.21
CA MET A 432 -42.63 1.06 13.90
C MET A 432 -41.14 0.78 13.66
N TRP A 433 -40.30 1.05 14.67
CA TRP A 433 -38.86 0.99 14.55
C TRP A 433 -38.27 0.22 15.74
N CYS A 434 -37.15 -0.46 15.51
CA CYS A 434 -36.28 -0.93 16.58
C CYS A 434 -35.27 0.14 17.00
N ASP A 435 -34.68 -0.01 18.19
CA ASP A 435 -33.68 0.87 18.76
C ASP A 435 -32.45 1.03 17.85
N THR A 436 -31.98 -0.07 17.25
CA THR A 436 -30.84 -0.05 16.33
C THR A 436 -31.12 0.83 15.11
N CYS A 437 -32.27 0.62 14.45
CA CYS A 437 -32.66 1.42 13.29
C CYS A 437 -32.91 2.89 13.67
N MET A 438 -33.54 3.14 14.83
CA MET A 438 -33.77 4.50 15.32
C MET A 438 -32.45 5.22 15.61
N GLY A 439 -31.47 4.54 16.21
CA GLY A 439 -30.12 5.07 16.44
C GLY A 439 -29.39 5.39 15.14
N LEU A 440 -29.49 4.53 14.12
CA LEU A 440 -28.91 4.79 12.79
C LEU A 440 -29.56 5.99 12.09
N ILE A 441 -30.89 6.10 12.16
CA ILE A 441 -31.63 7.26 11.65
C ILE A 441 -31.14 8.52 12.36
N PHE A 442 -31.01 8.48 13.68
CA PHE A 442 -30.56 9.60 14.48
C PHE A 442 -29.15 10.04 14.08
N ALA A 443 -28.20 9.09 13.99
CA ALA A 443 -26.82 9.32 13.56
C ALA A 443 -26.75 9.95 12.16
N SER A 444 -27.58 9.47 11.22
CA SER A 444 -27.59 9.96 9.82
C SER A 444 -27.95 11.44 9.68
N LYS A 445 -28.56 12.04 10.72
CA LYS A 445 -28.95 13.45 10.75
C LYS A 445 -27.94 14.35 11.45
N GLN A 446 -26.89 13.79 12.03
CA GLN A 446 -25.85 14.54 12.72
C GLN A 446 -24.71 14.94 11.78
N ASP A 447 -23.91 15.92 12.19
CA ASP A 447 -22.74 16.39 11.43
C ASP A 447 -21.60 15.35 11.52
N PRO A 448 -21.16 14.74 10.39
CA PRO A 448 -20.07 13.77 10.38
C PRO A 448 -18.74 14.30 10.91
N HIS A 449 -18.53 15.62 10.89
CA HIS A 449 -17.28 16.26 11.31
C HIS A 449 -17.20 16.55 12.82
N ARG A 450 -18.32 16.41 13.56
CA ARG A 450 -18.40 16.68 15.01
C ARG A 450 -19.10 15.56 15.78
N PRO A 451 -18.52 14.34 15.83
CA PRO A 451 -19.12 13.18 16.52
C PRO A 451 -19.36 13.40 18.01
N GLU A 452 -18.59 14.27 18.66
CA GLU A 452 -18.75 14.66 20.06
C GLU A 452 -20.08 15.39 20.35
N LEU A 453 -20.72 15.96 19.32
CA LEU A 453 -22.01 16.65 19.43
C LEU A 453 -23.20 15.79 19.00
N TRP A 454 -23.00 14.52 18.65
CA TRP A 454 -24.09 13.67 18.17
C TRP A 454 -25.13 13.41 19.25
N MET A 455 -24.72 13.01 20.46
CA MET A 455 -25.64 12.67 21.55
C MET A 455 -26.60 13.82 21.95
N PRO A 456 -26.14 15.09 22.10
CA PRO A 456 -27.04 16.22 22.35
C PRO A 456 -27.81 16.71 21.12
N GLY A 457 -27.56 16.12 19.94
CA GLY A 457 -28.20 16.48 18.68
C GLY A 457 -29.71 16.19 18.65
N LYS A 458 -30.32 16.49 17.50
CA LYS A 458 -31.74 16.22 17.25
C LYS A 458 -31.92 15.54 15.90
N ALA A 459 -33.00 14.78 15.77
CA ALA A 459 -33.39 14.15 14.52
C ALA A 459 -34.89 14.36 14.27
N GLN A 460 -35.32 14.06 13.06
CA GLN A 460 -36.73 14.09 12.68
C GLN A 460 -37.24 12.66 12.50
N CYS A 461 -38.44 12.38 13.00
CA CYS A 461 -39.11 11.11 12.80
C CYS A 461 -39.21 10.82 11.29
N PRO A 462 -38.76 9.65 10.80
CA PRO A 462 -38.81 9.32 9.38
C PRO A 462 -40.23 9.38 8.78
N THR A 463 -41.24 9.14 9.61
CA THR A 463 -42.63 9.01 9.17
C THR A 463 -43.37 10.35 9.23
N CYS A 464 -43.39 11.02 10.39
CA CYS A 464 -44.17 12.26 10.58
C CYS A 464 -43.32 13.53 10.68
N ARG A 465 -41.98 13.40 10.59
CA ARG A 465 -41.00 14.51 10.71
C ARG A 465 -41.03 15.28 12.05
N ALA A 466 -41.75 14.78 13.06
CA ALA A 466 -41.67 15.31 14.41
C ALA A 466 -40.20 15.33 14.87
N THR A 467 -39.74 16.48 15.36
CA THR A 467 -38.36 16.63 15.85
C THR A 467 -38.26 16.01 17.24
N PHE A 468 -37.20 15.25 17.50
CA PHE A 468 -36.97 14.54 18.75
C PHE A 468 -35.49 14.53 19.12
N CYS A 469 -35.17 14.41 20.40
CA CYS A 469 -33.82 14.15 20.91
C CYS A 469 -33.74 12.75 21.53
N VAL A 470 -32.55 12.33 21.98
CA VAL A 470 -32.35 10.99 22.59
C VAL A 470 -33.25 10.75 23.81
N LEU A 471 -33.61 11.80 24.55
CA LEU A 471 -34.48 11.71 25.74
C LEU A 471 -35.95 11.42 25.38
N ASP A 472 -36.35 11.67 24.13
CA ASP A 472 -37.71 11.43 23.66
C ASP A 472 -37.90 10.01 23.11
N VAL A 473 -36.88 9.16 23.18
CA VAL A 473 -36.93 7.78 22.68
C VAL A 473 -37.14 6.84 23.86
N ALA A 474 -38.28 6.15 23.89
CA ALA A 474 -38.63 5.26 24.99
C ALA A 474 -38.74 3.82 24.49
N PHE A 475 -38.17 2.88 25.23
CA PHE A 475 -38.44 1.45 25.02
C PHE A 475 -39.89 1.13 25.36
N LEU A 476 -40.48 0.20 24.62
CA LEU A 476 -41.80 -0.32 24.94
C LEU A 476 -41.73 -1.22 26.18
N ASN A 477 -42.73 -1.08 27.06
CA ASN A 477 -42.97 -2.06 28.11
C ASN A 477 -43.94 -3.12 27.58
N MET A 478 -43.48 -4.37 27.52
CA MET A 478 -44.26 -5.51 26.99
C MET A 478 -45.00 -6.28 28.11
N THR A 479 -44.99 -5.79 29.35
CA THR A 479 -45.63 -6.49 30.47
C THR A 479 -47.14 -6.37 30.39
N ARG A 480 -47.79 -7.51 30.15
CA ARG A 480 -49.23 -7.72 30.26
C ARG A 480 -49.63 -7.46 31.72
N ASN A 481 -50.31 -6.35 32.01
CA ASN A 481 -51.09 -6.27 33.25
C ASN A 481 -52.30 -7.18 33.05
N SER A 482 -52.17 -8.42 33.50
CA SER A 482 -53.27 -9.39 33.66
C SER A 482 -54.22 -8.96 34.75
#